data_AF-A0A139PBY0-F1
#
_entry.id   AF-A0A139PBY0-F1
#
_cell.length_a   1.000
_cell.length_b   1.000
_cell.length_c   1.000
_cell.angle_alpha   90.00
_cell.angle_beta   90.00
_cell.angle_gamma   90.00
#
_symmetry.space_group_name_H-M   'P 1'
#
loop_
_entity.id
_entity.type
_entity.pdbx_description
1 polymer ?
#
loop_
_entity_poly.entity_id
_entity_poly.type
_entity_poly.pdbx_seq_one_letter_code
_entity_poly.pdbx_strand_id
1 'polypeptide(L)'
;MLLEASKEYPILEVPIETVYINDNEGSHFRPVRDGLMIYKNIFKFALTSLSSFVVDYIVYALALLFLAAVPISLRILLANGIARVTSSIFNYSTNKKLVFKNQDSILKTGTGYFSLALGLFILDTLLIRLFYAVFGLNLLLVKIIVGMLLFALSWLVQKKFIFKERTHTAS
;
A
#
# COMPACT_ATOMS: atom_id res chain seq x y z
N MET A 1 10.61 24.31 8.47
CA MET A 1 10.75 23.35 9.61
C MET A 1 12.07 22.59 9.47
N LEU A 2 12.65 22.02 10.54
CA LEU A 2 13.94 21.28 10.51
C LEU A 2 14.04 20.23 9.38
N LEU A 3 12.93 19.56 9.05
CA LEU A 3 12.78 18.61 7.93
C LEU A 3 12.99 19.20 6.52
N GLU A 4 12.79 20.50 6.34
CA GLU A 4 13.05 21.19 5.08
C GLU A 4 14.51 21.63 5.00
N ALA A 5 15.06 22.15 6.10
CA ALA A 5 16.47 22.54 6.20
C ALA A 5 17.41 21.34 6.01
N SER A 6 17.03 20.15 6.48
CA SER A 6 17.82 18.93 6.33
C SER A 6 17.97 18.45 4.88
N LYS A 7 17.23 19.04 3.91
CA LYS A 7 17.39 18.74 2.49
C LYS A 7 18.57 19.48 1.87
N GLU A 8 18.96 20.61 2.45
CA GLU A 8 20.01 21.50 1.94
C GLU A 8 21.25 21.50 2.83
N TYR A 9 21.10 21.21 4.12
CA TYR A 9 22.18 21.27 5.11
C TYR A 9 22.37 19.92 5.83
N PRO A 10 23.63 19.51 6.11
CA PRO A 10 23.91 18.34 6.93
C PRO A 10 23.44 18.58 8.39
N ILE A 11 22.71 17.60 8.93
CA ILE A 11 22.28 17.58 10.33
C ILE A 11 23.37 16.85 11.14
N LEU A 12 23.90 17.52 12.17
CA LEU A 12 24.83 16.95 13.14
C LEU A 12 24.12 16.74 14.46
N GLU A 13 24.15 15.51 14.96
CA GLU A 13 23.67 15.19 16.30
C GLU A 13 24.81 15.43 17.29
N VAL A 14 24.58 16.31 18.26
CA VAL A 14 25.52 16.56 19.36
C VAL A 14 24.93 15.89 20.60
N PRO A 15 25.67 14.99 21.26
CA PRO A 15 25.18 14.35 22.47
C PRO A 15 24.93 15.41 23.55
N ILE A 16 23.75 15.32 24.15
CA ILE A 16 23.37 16.14 25.31
C ILE A 16 23.09 15.21 26.49
N GLU A 17 23.31 15.72 27.70
CA GLU A 17 22.87 15.02 28.89
C GLU A 17 21.34 15.10 29.00
N THR A 18 20.69 13.96 29.29
CA THR A 18 19.23 13.93 29.45
C THR A 18 18.87 14.39 30.85
N VAL A 19 18.53 15.67 30.99
CA VAL A 19 18.13 16.27 32.28
C VAL A 19 16.62 16.23 32.41
N TYR A 20 16.10 15.44 33.36
CA TYR A 20 14.67 15.41 33.70
C TYR A 20 14.39 16.43 34.82
N ILE A 21 13.71 17.52 34.48
CA ILE A 21 13.26 18.50 35.47
C ILE A 21 11.81 18.19 35.82
N ASN A 22 11.53 17.85 37.07
CA ASN A 22 10.18 17.51 37.57
C ASN A 22 9.46 16.49 36.67
N ASP A 23 10.13 15.38 36.33
CA ASP A 23 9.59 14.33 35.45
C ASP A 23 9.01 14.87 34.11
N ASN A 24 9.59 15.97 33.60
CA ASN A 24 9.11 16.67 32.42
C ASN A 24 7.65 17.17 32.51
N GLU A 25 7.14 17.49 33.71
CA GLU A 25 5.79 18.08 33.91
C GLU A 25 5.57 19.36 33.07
N GLY A 26 6.61 20.15 32.84
CA GLY A 26 6.57 21.33 31.97
C GLY A 26 6.63 21.03 30.47
N SER A 27 6.80 19.77 30.07
CA SER A 27 6.87 19.39 28.66
C SER A 27 5.50 19.46 28.01
N HIS A 28 5.43 20.17 26.88
CA HIS A 28 4.24 20.18 26.03
C HIS A 28 4.11 18.93 25.15
N PHE A 29 5.08 18.01 25.21
CA PHE A 29 5.07 16.78 24.43
C PHE A 29 4.11 15.77 25.04
N ARG A 30 3.16 15.29 24.24
CA ARG A 30 2.20 14.25 24.62
C ARG A 30 2.57 12.98 23.85
N PRO A 31 3.30 12.03 24.46
CA PRO A 31 3.92 10.90 23.76
C PRO A 31 2.96 10.13 22.84
N VAL A 32 1.75 9.84 23.31
CA VAL A 32 0.74 9.09 22.55
C VAL A 32 0.15 9.95 21.42
N ARG A 33 -0.31 11.16 21.72
CA ARG A 33 -1.01 12.01 20.75
C ARG A 33 -0.07 12.51 19.65
N ASP A 34 1.10 12.98 20.04
CA ASP A 34 2.06 13.55 19.11
C ASP A 34 2.75 12.43 18.31
N GLY A 35 2.96 11.25 18.90
CA GLY A 35 3.34 10.03 18.18
C GLY A 35 2.30 9.62 17.12
N LEU A 36 1.01 9.58 17.46
CA LEU A 36 -0.06 9.26 16.50
C LEU A 36 -0.17 10.27 15.34
N MET A 37 0.19 11.54 15.55
CA MET A 37 0.21 12.54 14.47
C MET A 37 1.23 12.21 13.38
N ILE A 38 2.36 11.58 13.75
CA ILE A 38 3.40 11.14 12.79
C ILE A 38 2.88 9.97 11.93
N TYR A 39 2.14 9.03 12.52
CA TYR A 39 1.60 7.87 11.82
C TYR A 39 0.27 8.12 11.08
N LYS A 40 -0.36 9.28 11.29
CA LYS A 40 -1.69 9.59 10.75
C LYS A 40 -1.82 9.34 9.25
N ASN A 41 -0.81 9.70 8.46
CA ASN A 41 -0.85 9.51 7.01
C ASN A 41 -0.66 8.03 6.62
N ILE A 42 0.14 7.27 7.38
CA ILE A 42 0.31 5.83 7.20
C ILE A 42 -1.01 5.11 7.49
N PHE A 43 -1.68 5.45 8.59
CA PHE A 43 -3.00 4.89 8.92
C PHE A 43 -4.06 5.19 7.87
N LYS A 44 -4.12 6.43 7.37
CA LYS A 44 -5.02 6.78 6.27
C LYS A 44 -4.71 5.98 5.01
N PHE A 45 -3.44 5.88 4.62
CA PHE A 45 -3.03 5.09 3.46
C PHE A 45 -3.43 3.62 3.62
N ALA A 46 -3.20 3.02 4.80
CA ALA A 46 -3.61 1.65 5.10
C ALA A 46 -5.13 1.47 4.99
N LEU A 47 -5.91 2.39 5.56
CA LEU A 47 -7.38 2.36 5.49
C LEU A 47 -7.89 2.48 4.05
N THR A 48 -7.32 3.40 3.25
CA THR A 48 -7.70 3.53 1.84
C THR A 48 -7.34 2.28 1.04
N SER A 49 -6.20 1.65 1.32
CA SER A 49 -5.76 0.42 0.68
C SER A 49 -6.66 -0.77 1.02
N LEU A 50 -7.07 -0.88 2.29
CA LEU A 50 -8.03 -1.89 2.73
C LEU A 50 -9.39 -1.69 2.06
N SER A 51 -9.90 -0.46 2.02
CA SER A 51 -11.16 -0.15 1.32
C SER A 51 -11.09 -0.48 -0.17
N SER A 52 -9.96 -0.22 -0.83
CA SER A 52 -9.76 -0.63 -2.23
C SER A 52 -9.75 -2.13 -2.42
N PHE A 53 -9.17 -2.89 -1.49
CA PHE A 53 -9.24 -4.35 -1.53
C PHE A 53 -10.68 -4.86 -1.41
N VAL A 54 -11.49 -4.25 -0.54
CA VAL A 54 -12.92 -4.59 -0.43
C VAL A 54 -13.67 -4.29 -1.73
N VAL A 55 -13.40 -3.13 -2.35
CA VAL A 55 -13.97 -2.79 -3.67
C VAL A 55 -13.54 -3.79 -4.74
N ASP A 56 -12.26 -4.16 -4.78
CA ASP A 56 -11.73 -5.19 -5.70
C ASP A 56 -12.49 -6.50 -5.55
N TYR A 57 -12.63 -6.98 -4.32
CA TYR A 57 -13.32 -8.22 -4.02
C TYR A 57 -14.79 -8.21 -4.45
N ILE A 58 -15.52 -7.13 -4.12
CA ILE A 58 -16.94 -6.99 -4.48
C ILE A 58 -17.11 -6.94 -6.00
N VAL A 59 -16.30 -6.12 -6.69
CA VAL A 59 -16.37 -6.01 -8.16
C VAL A 59 -15.99 -7.33 -8.82
N TYR A 60 -14.99 -8.04 -8.30
CA TYR A 60 -14.62 -9.37 -8.79
C TYR A 60 -15.78 -10.36 -8.64
N ALA A 61 -16.42 -10.41 -7.47
CA ALA A 61 -17.56 -11.28 -7.22
C ALA A 61 -18.73 -10.97 -8.16
N LEU A 62 -19.09 -9.69 -8.32
CA LEU A 62 -20.13 -9.27 -9.24
C LEU A 62 -19.78 -9.61 -10.70
N ALA A 63 -18.55 -9.36 -11.13
CA ALA A 63 -18.10 -9.68 -12.48
C ALA A 63 -18.15 -11.18 -12.76
N LEU A 64 -17.82 -12.04 -11.79
CA LEU A 64 -17.97 -13.49 -11.93
C LEU A 64 -19.43 -13.91 -12.15
N LEU A 65 -20.38 -13.23 -11.49
CA LEU A 65 -21.82 -13.50 -11.67
C LEU A 65 -22.30 -13.07 -13.06
N PHE A 66 -21.96 -11.86 -13.51
CA PHE A 66 -22.41 -11.36 -14.81
C PHE A 66 -21.72 -12.03 -16.01
N LEU A 67 -20.49 -12.53 -15.82
CA LEU A 67 -19.72 -13.23 -16.87
C LEU A 67 -19.97 -14.75 -16.87
N ALA A 68 -21.09 -15.21 -16.32
CA ALA A 68 -21.42 -16.64 -16.19
C ALA A 68 -21.48 -17.42 -17.51
N ALA A 69 -21.66 -16.76 -18.65
CA ALA A 69 -21.64 -17.36 -19.98
C ALA A 69 -20.23 -17.49 -20.59
N VAL A 70 -19.22 -16.80 -20.02
CA VAL A 70 -17.85 -16.76 -20.55
C VAL A 70 -17.07 -18.00 -20.08
N PRO A 71 -16.22 -18.63 -20.91
CA PRO A 71 -15.36 -19.74 -20.48
C PRO A 71 -14.54 -19.39 -19.25
N ILE A 72 -14.39 -20.33 -18.32
CA ILE A 72 -13.82 -20.09 -16.97
C ILE A 72 -12.45 -19.39 -17.01
N SER A 73 -11.58 -19.79 -17.93
CA SER A 73 -10.24 -19.22 -18.08
C SER A 73 -10.29 -17.73 -18.44
N LEU A 74 -11.16 -17.36 -19.38
CA LEU A 74 -11.34 -15.98 -19.79
C LEU A 74 -12.14 -15.18 -18.75
N ARG A 75 -13.13 -15.81 -18.11
CA ARG A 75 -13.93 -15.22 -17.03
C ARG A 75 -13.06 -14.75 -15.87
N ILE A 76 -12.13 -15.58 -15.40
CA ILE A 76 -11.21 -15.21 -14.31
C ILE A 76 -10.38 -13.98 -14.69
N LEU A 77 -9.84 -13.94 -15.91
CA LEU A 77 -9.03 -12.84 -16.39
C LEU A 77 -9.83 -11.53 -16.48
N LEU A 78 -11.01 -11.58 -17.11
CA LEU A 78 -11.86 -10.41 -17.28
C LEU A 78 -12.38 -9.89 -15.94
N ALA A 79 -12.91 -10.78 -15.09
CA ALA A 79 -13.39 -10.40 -13.76
C ALA A 79 -12.29 -9.79 -12.91
N ASN A 80 -11.09 -10.37 -12.92
CA ASN A 80 -9.96 -9.84 -12.18
C ASN A 80 -9.47 -8.51 -12.74
N GLY A 81 -9.43 -8.37 -14.07
CA GLY A 81 -9.05 -7.13 -14.75
C GLY A 81 -9.98 -5.98 -14.42
N ILE A 82 -11.30 -6.20 -14.52
CA ILE A 82 -12.32 -5.21 -14.19
C ILE A 82 -12.19 -4.79 -12.72
N ALA A 83 -12.12 -5.76 -11.81
CA ALA A 83 -11.93 -5.52 -10.39
C ALA A 83 -10.69 -4.66 -10.11
N ARG A 84 -9.56 -5.01 -10.73
CA ARG A 84 -8.28 -4.34 -10.51
C ARG A 84 -8.29 -2.89 -11.02
N VAL A 85 -8.89 -2.64 -12.17
CA VAL A 85 -9.02 -1.28 -12.73
C VAL A 85 -9.91 -0.43 -11.82
N THR A 86 -11.08 -0.94 -11.43
CA THR A 86 -12.00 -0.20 -10.56
C THR A 86 -11.40 0.08 -9.18
N SER A 87 -10.78 -0.92 -8.56
CA SER A 87 -10.17 -0.78 -7.23
C SER A 87 -8.98 0.18 -7.23
N SER A 88 -8.18 0.20 -8.31
CA SER A 88 -7.04 1.13 -8.47
C SER A 88 -7.51 2.57 -8.64
N ILE A 89 -8.55 2.81 -9.46
CA ILE A 89 -9.15 4.14 -9.62
C ILE A 89 -9.70 4.65 -8.29
N PHE A 90 -10.42 3.80 -7.56
CA PHE A 90 -10.95 4.12 -6.24
C PHE A 90 -9.83 4.42 -5.24
N ASN A 91 -8.77 3.60 -5.21
CA ASN A 91 -7.61 3.79 -4.34
C ASN A 91 -6.97 5.16 -4.58
N TYR A 92 -6.63 5.44 -5.83
CA TYR A 92 -5.96 6.68 -6.22
C TYR A 92 -6.82 7.91 -5.90
N SER A 93 -8.11 7.87 -6.25
CA SER A 93 -9.05 8.98 -5.98
C SER A 93 -9.19 9.25 -4.49
N THR A 94 -9.25 8.20 -3.67
CA THR A 94 -9.40 8.31 -2.21
C THR A 94 -8.10 8.78 -1.56
N ASN A 95 -6.95 8.24 -1.97
CA ASN A 95 -5.64 8.66 -1.49
C ASN A 95 -5.35 10.12 -1.83
N LYS A 96 -5.67 10.56 -3.06
CA LYS A 96 -5.54 11.96 -3.47
C LYS A 96 -6.42 12.89 -2.61
N LYS A 97 -7.65 12.48 -2.27
CA LYS A 97 -8.57 13.31 -1.47
C LYS A 97 -8.22 13.34 0.03
N LEU A 98 -7.78 12.22 0.61
CA LEU A 98 -7.67 12.03 2.06
C LEU A 98 -6.24 12.13 2.61
N VAL A 99 -5.23 11.72 1.82
CA VAL A 99 -3.83 11.59 2.24
C VAL A 99 -3.00 12.75 1.70
N PHE A 100 -3.08 13.02 0.39
CA PHE A 100 -2.22 13.99 -0.28
C PHE A 100 -2.99 15.29 -0.57
N LYS A 101 -2.98 16.23 0.37
CA LYS A 101 -3.61 17.56 0.20
C LYS A 101 -2.86 18.51 -0.76
N ASN A 102 -1.83 18.06 -1.49
CA ASN A 102 -1.02 18.88 -2.40
C ASN A 102 -0.91 18.28 -3.81
N GLN A 103 -0.85 19.17 -4.81
CA GLN A 103 -0.85 18.87 -6.25
C GLN A 103 0.56 18.61 -6.85
N ASP A 104 1.48 17.99 -6.10
CA ASP A 104 2.84 17.79 -6.60
C ASP A 104 3.00 16.55 -7.50
N SER A 105 3.85 16.73 -8.51
CA SER A 105 4.09 15.92 -9.70
C SER A 105 4.12 14.40 -9.49
N ILE A 106 2.99 13.78 -9.81
CA ILE A 106 2.72 12.32 -9.80
C ILE A 106 3.58 11.55 -10.83
N LEU A 107 4.27 12.25 -11.72
CA LEU A 107 4.81 11.66 -12.95
C LEU A 107 6.25 11.13 -12.83
N LYS A 108 7.03 11.52 -11.80
CA LYS A 108 8.45 11.13 -11.69
C LYS A 108 8.71 9.76 -11.06
N THR A 109 7.70 9.11 -10.48
CA THR A 109 7.82 7.78 -9.84
C THR A 109 6.87 6.74 -10.46
N GLY A 110 6.28 7.03 -11.62
CA GLY A 110 5.20 6.21 -12.20
C GLY A 110 5.64 4.86 -12.76
N THR A 111 6.85 4.76 -13.32
CA THR A 111 7.27 3.57 -14.09
C THR A 111 7.53 2.36 -13.20
N GLY A 112 8.29 2.50 -12.11
CA GLY A 112 8.57 1.39 -11.18
C GLY A 112 7.32 0.88 -10.46
N TYR A 113 6.41 1.79 -10.10
CA TYR A 113 5.13 1.43 -9.49
C TYR A 113 4.18 0.75 -10.47
N PHE A 114 4.14 1.22 -11.73
CA PHE A 114 3.33 0.59 -12.76
C PHE A 114 3.82 -0.82 -13.09
N SER A 115 5.14 -1.03 -13.21
CA SER A 115 5.72 -2.36 -13.42
C SER A 115 5.40 -3.31 -12.26
N LEU A 116 5.51 -2.85 -11.01
CA LEU A 116 5.13 -3.65 -9.85
C LEU A 116 3.63 -3.99 -9.86
N ALA A 117 2.76 -3.02 -10.15
CA ALA A 117 1.31 -3.22 -10.22
C ALA A 117 0.92 -4.22 -11.31
N LEU A 118 1.55 -4.13 -12.49
CA LEU A 118 1.34 -5.06 -13.60
C LEU A 118 1.82 -6.47 -13.25
N GLY A 119 3.01 -6.59 -12.64
CA GLY A 119 3.55 -7.86 -12.17
C GLY A 119 2.65 -8.53 -11.13
N LEU A 120 2.17 -7.76 -10.15
CA LEU A 120 1.22 -8.23 -9.14
C LEU A 120 -0.11 -8.67 -9.76
N PHE A 121 -0.63 -7.95 -10.75
CA PHE A 121 -1.86 -8.32 -11.46
C PHE A 121 -1.73 -9.64 -12.24
N ILE A 122 -0.60 -9.83 -12.94
CA ILE A 122 -0.32 -11.07 -13.67
C ILE A 122 -0.21 -12.22 -12.68
N LEU A 123 0.57 -12.04 -11.61
CA LEU A 123 0.76 -13.07 -10.60
C LEU A 123 -0.56 -13.42 -9.87
N ASP A 124 -1.40 -12.43 -9.56
CA ASP A 124 -2.74 -12.62 -8.99
C ASP A 124 -3.60 -13.51 -9.89
N THR A 125 -3.64 -13.19 -11.19
CA THR A 125 -4.44 -13.94 -12.14
C THR A 125 -3.94 -15.38 -12.30
N LEU A 126 -2.62 -15.58 -12.35
CA LEU A 126 -2.01 -16.91 -12.45
C LEU A 126 -2.26 -17.74 -11.19
N LEU A 127 -2.09 -17.17 -10.00
CA LEU A 127 -2.32 -17.86 -8.75
C LEU A 127 -3.79 -18.21 -8.56
N ILE A 128 -4.73 -17.32 -8.93
CA ILE A 128 -6.17 -17.63 -8.87
C ILE A 128 -6.49 -18.83 -9.76
N ARG A 129 -5.96 -18.85 -10.99
CA ARG A 129 -6.15 -19.99 -11.91
C ARG A 129 -5.53 -21.27 -11.37
N LEU A 130 -4.31 -21.20 -10.85
CA LEU A 130 -3.59 -22.35 -10.30
C LEU A 130 -4.35 -22.96 -9.11
N PHE A 131 -4.73 -22.14 -8.13
CA PHE A 131 -5.43 -22.62 -6.94
C PHE A 131 -6.81 -23.20 -7.28
N TYR A 132 -7.53 -22.58 -8.22
CA TYR A 132 -8.78 -23.12 -8.73
C TYR A 132 -8.58 -24.47 -9.43
N ALA A 133 -7.59 -24.59 -10.32
CA ALA A 133 -7.36 -25.79 -11.11
C ALA A 133 -6.83 -26.97 -10.28
N VAL A 134 -5.94 -26.72 -9.31
CA VAL A 134 -5.29 -27.77 -8.52
C VAL A 134 -6.15 -28.21 -7.34
N PHE A 135 -6.79 -27.27 -6.64
CA PHE A 135 -7.50 -27.56 -5.40
C PHE A 135 -9.03 -27.54 -5.55
N GLY A 136 -9.56 -27.10 -6.69
CA GLY A 136 -11.02 -27.03 -6.91
C GLY A 136 -11.75 -26.04 -6.00
N LEU A 137 -11.01 -25.12 -5.37
CA LEU A 137 -11.56 -24.18 -4.38
C LEU A 137 -12.49 -23.15 -5.04
N ASN A 138 -13.45 -22.64 -4.27
CA ASN A 138 -14.30 -21.54 -4.71
C ASN A 138 -13.46 -20.31 -5.07
N LEU A 139 -13.70 -19.72 -6.25
CA LEU A 139 -12.95 -18.56 -6.76
C LEU A 139 -12.91 -17.37 -5.79
N LEU A 140 -13.97 -17.16 -5.00
CA LEU A 140 -14.02 -16.10 -3.99
C LEU A 140 -13.07 -16.37 -2.82
N LEU A 141 -13.01 -17.61 -2.34
CA LEU A 141 -12.04 -18.01 -1.31
C LEU A 141 -10.62 -17.91 -1.83
N VAL A 142 -10.38 -18.38 -3.05
CA VAL A 142 -9.08 -18.26 -3.72
C VAL A 142 -8.65 -16.80 -3.82
N LYS A 143 -9.55 -15.89 -4.20
CA LYS A 143 -9.26 -14.45 -4.29
C LYS A 143 -8.78 -13.86 -2.96
N ILE A 144 -9.36 -14.29 -1.83
CA ILE A 144 -8.92 -13.84 -0.50
C ILE A 144 -7.52 -14.38 -0.17
N ILE A 145 -7.30 -15.69 -0.36
CA ILE A 145 -6.01 -16.34 -0.07
C ILE A 145 -4.89 -15.73 -0.91
N VAL A 146 -5.09 -15.64 -2.22
CA VAL A 146 -4.11 -15.05 -3.15
C VAL A 146 -3.88 -13.57 -2.83
N GLY A 147 -4.94 -12.83 -2.49
CA GLY A 147 -4.84 -11.44 -2.06
C GLY A 147 -3.92 -11.24 -0.85
N MET A 148 -4.07 -12.09 0.19
CA MET A 148 -3.21 -12.04 1.37
C MET A 148 -1.74 -12.39 1.05
N LEU A 149 -1.52 -13.43 0.23
CA LEU A 149 -0.17 -13.83 -0.19
C LEU A 149 0.54 -12.71 -0.97
N LEU A 150 -0.17 -12.09 -1.92
CA LEU A 150 0.39 -11.00 -2.72
C LEU A 150 0.58 -9.72 -1.94
N PHE A 151 -0.28 -9.46 -0.94
CA PHE A 151 -0.05 -8.34 -0.02
C PHE A 151 1.27 -8.52 0.75
N ALA A 152 1.50 -9.71 1.32
CA ALA A 152 2.75 -10.03 2.02
C ALA A 152 3.97 -9.95 1.08
N LEU A 153 3.87 -10.50 -0.13
CA LEU A 153 4.94 -10.42 -1.13
C LEU A 153 5.24 -8.97 -1.53
N SER A 154 4.21 -8.18 -1.82
CA SER A 154 4.33 -6.77 -2.17
C SER A 154 5.02 -5.99 -1.05
N TRP A 155 4.64 -6.24 0.20
CA TRP A 155 5.30 -5.64 1.37
C TRP A 155 6.79 -5.98 1.44
N LEU A 156 7.15 -7.26 1.27
CA LEU A 156 8.56 -7.70 1.30
C LEU A 156 9.39 -7.06 0.19
N VAL A 157 8.83 -6.99 -1.03
CA VAL A 157 9.50 -6.35 -2.17
C VAL A 157 9.70 -4.86 -1.93
N GLN A 158 8.64 -4.16 -1.51
CA GLN A 158 8.73 -2.72 -1.22
C GLN A 158 9.73 -2.46 -0.09
N LYS A 159 9.71 -3.24 0.99
CA LYS A 159 10.65 -3.12 2.11
C LYS A 159 12.10 -3.33 1.67
N LYS A 160 12.38 -4.35 0.85
CA LYS A 160 13.75 -4.72 0.46
C LYS A 160 14.34 -3.85 -0.65
N PHE A 161 13.51 -3.40 -1.58
CA PHE A 161 13.98 -2.74 -2.81
C PHE A 161 13.64 -1.24 -2.88
N ILE A 162 12.53 -0.80 -2.29
CA ILE A 162 12.07 0.60 -2.34
C ILE A 162 12.49 1.36 -1.08
N PHE A 163 12.30 0.76 0.10
CA PHE A 163 12.69 1.34 1.38
C PHE A 163 14.07 0.85 1.83
N LYS A 164 15.08 0.87 0.93
CA LYS A 164 16.46 0.89 1.41
C LYS A 164 16.58 2.11 2.31
N GLU A 165 16.65 1.88 3.62
CA GLU A 165 17.08 2.90 4.57
C GLU A 165 18.32 3.55 3.96
N ARG A 166 18.28 4.87 3.82
CA ARG A 166 19.51 5.62 3.56
C ARG A 166 20.36 5.42 4.80
N THR A 167 21.16 4.37 4.83
CA THR A 167 22.35 4.32 5.67
C THR A 167 23.21 5.47 5.19
N HIS A 168 23.06 6.63 5.83
CA HIS A 168 24.07 7.65 5.84
C HIS A 168 25.29 7.02 6.51
N THR A 169 26.13 6.36 5.72
CA THR A 169 27.52 6.12 6.10
C THR A 169 28.17 7.48 6.17
N ALA A 170 28.26 8.03 7.38
CA ALA A 170 29.20 9.10 7.68
C ALA A 170 30.60 8.52 7.51
N SER A 171 31.29 8.97 6.47
CA SER A 171 32.74 8.82 6.29
C SER A 171 33.38 10.19 6.46
#